data_AF-A0A087KDE6-F1
#
_entry.id   AF-A0A087KDE6-F1
#
_cell.length_a   1.000
_cell.length_b   1.000
_cell.length_c   1.000
_cell.angle_alpha   90.00
_cell.angle_beta   90.00
_cell.angle_gamma   90.00
#
_symmetry.space_group_name_H-M   'P 1'
#
loop_
_entity.id
_entity.type
_entity.pdbx_description
1 polymer ?
#
loop_
_entity_poly.entity_id
_entity_poly.type
_entity_poly.pdbx_seq_one_letter_code
_entity_poly.pdbx_strand_id
1 'polypeptide(L)'
;MTDSDDSIAVDFATLHLLSGQLEAILKELNENVHTMHDRVEKVVLTWEGEAREAFIDKLDEWDRAARGLQATQAWLHDVVTNGQTNYAAAHAAVLRGWGVG
;
A
#
# COMPACT_ATOMS: atom_id res chain seq x y z
N MET A 1 -21.63 27.00 -1.85
CA MET A 1 -20.40 26.37 -2.38
C MET A 1 -19.72 25.69 -1.20
N THR A 2 -20.27 24.56 -0.78
CA THR A 2 -19.88 23.83 0.45
C THR A 2 -19.99 22.32 0.22
N ASP A 3 -20.95 21.91 -0.61
CA ASP A 3 -21.23 20.51 -0.96
C ASP A 3 -20.05 19.80 -1.66
N SER A 4 -19.39 20.48 -2.60
CA SER A 4 -18.21 19.93 -3.30
C SER A 4 -16.97 19.83 -2.40
N ASP A 5 -16.82 20.75 -1.44
CA ASP A 5 -15.66 20.74 -0.55
C ASP A 5 -15.76 19.60 0.47
N ASP A 6 -16.98 19.33 0.95
CA ASP A 6 -17.28 18.21 1.83
C ASP A 6 -17.14 16.87 1.09
N SER A 7 -17.60 16.78 -0.16
CA SER A 7 -17.43 15.56 -0.96
C SER A 7 -15.96 15.23 -1.21
N ILE A 8 -15.12 16.23 -1.54
CA ILE A 8 -13.68 16.02 -1.76
C ILE A 8 -12.98 15.56 -0.47
N ALA A 9 -13.36 16.12 0.69
CA ALA A 9 -12.81 15.70 1.97
C ALA A 9 -13.17 14.25 2.31
N VAL A 10 -14.42 13.84 2.04
CA VAL A 10 -14.88 12.45 2.21
C VAL A 10 -14.15 11.49 1.26
N ASP A 11 -13.90 11.90 0.02
CA ASP A 11 -13.15 11.10 -0.96
C ASP A 11 -11.70 10.85 -0.51
N PHE A 12 -11.00 11.88 0.00
CA PHE A 12 -9.65 11.71 0.54
C PHE A 12 -9.61 10.82 1.79
N ALA A 13 -10.59 10.96 2.69
CA ALA A 13 -10.69 10.08 3.86
C ALA A 13 -10.89 8.62 3.45
N THR A 14 -11.71 8.38 2.42
CA THR A 14 -11.95 7.05 1.85
C THR A 14 -10.68 6.49 1.22
N LEU A 15 -9.96 7.29 0.42
CA LEU A 15 -8.69 6.88 -0.18
C LEU A 15 -7.62 6.56 0.87
N HIS A 16 -7.56 7.32 1.97
CA HIS A 16 -6.63 7.07 3.07
C HIS A 16 -6.96 5.74 3.78
N LEU A 17 -8.24 5.48 4.04
CA LEU A 17 -8.69 4.21 4.62
C LEU A 17 -8.32 3.02 3.72
N LEU A 18 -8.60 3.11 2.41
CA LEU A 18 -8.29 2.05 1.45
C LEU A 18 -6.78 1.82 1.33
N SER A 19 -5.97 2.88 1.37
CA SER A 19 -4.51 2.78 1.36
C SER A 19 -4.00 2.04 2.60
N GLY A 20 -4.54 2.34 3.79
CA GLY A 20 -4.18 1.61 5.02
C GLY A 20 -4.65 0.16 5.03
N GLN A 21 -5.83 -0.14 4.47
CA GLN A 21 -6.29 -1.53 4.31
C GLN A 21 -5.40 -2.32 3.36
N LEU A 22 -4.97 -1.72 2.25
CA LEU A 22 -4.05 -2.34 1.31
C LEU A 22 -2.70 -2.63 1.99
N GLU A 23 -2.17 -1.71 2.78
CA GLU A 23 -0.94 -1.93 3.56
C GLU A 23 -1.05 -3.13 4.49
N ALA A 24 -2.17 -3.23 5.23
CA ALA A 24 -2.41 -4.35 6.13
C ALA A 24 -2.46 -5.69 5.39
N ILE A 25 -3.16 -5.75 4.25
CA ILE A 25 -3.25 -6.96 3.40
C ILE A 25 -1.86 -7.36 2.89
N LEU A 26 -1.07 -6.40 2.41
CA LEU A 26 0.28 -6.68 1.90
C LEU A 26 1.20 -7.21 2.99
N LYS A 27 1.09 -6.67 4.21
CA LYS A 27 1.84 -7.15 5.36
C LYS A 27 1.46 -8.61 5.70
N GLU A 28 0.17 -8.90 5.78
CA GLU A 28 -0.34 -10.25 6.06
C GLU A 28 0.11 -11.26 4.99
N LEU A 29 0.01 -10.91 3.71
CA LEU A 29 0.47 -11.75 2.61
C LEU A 29 1.96 -12.08 2.71
N ASN A 30 2.78 -11.08 3.04
CA ASN A 30 4.23 -11.28 3.15
C ASN A 30 4.60 -12.15 4.36
N GLU A 31 3.94 -11.96 5.50
CA GLU A 31 4.09 -12.79 6.70
C GLU A 31 3.69 -14.25 6.44
N ASN A 32 2.59 -14.47 5.71
CA ASN A 32 2.14 -15.81 5.34
C ASN A 32 3.15 -16.56 4.47
N VAL A 33 3.78 -15.87 3.50
CA VAL A 33 4.80 -16.51 2.66
C VAL A 33 6.11 -16.76 3.41
N HIS A 34 6.55 -15.86 4.27
CA HIS A 34 7.68 -16.14 5.17
C HIS A 34 7.39 -17.35 6.07
N THR A 35 6.20 -17.40 6.67
CA THR A 35 5.78 -18.55 7.49
C THR A 35 5.74 -19.84 6.68
N MET A 36 5.25 -19.80 5.44
CA MET A 36 5.29 -20.94 4.53
C MET A 36 6.73 -21.38 4.29
N HIS A 37 7.60 -20.45 3.87
CA HIS A 37 9.01 -20.69 3.62
C HIS A 37 9.69 -21.38 4.81
N ASP A 38 9.55 -20.83 6.02
CA ASP A 38 10.18 -21.37 7.23
C ASP A 38 9.69 -22.80 7.54
N ARG A 39 8.42 -23.11 7.22
CA ARG A 39 7.86 -24.44 7.41
C ARG A 39 8.37 -25.43 6.37
N VAL A 40 8.52 -25.02 5.11
CA VAL A 40 9.00 -25.91 4.04
C VAL A 40 10.51 -25.94 3.90
N GLU A 41 11.28 -25.01 4.45
CA GLU A 41 12.74 -24.95 4.36
C GLU A 41 13.39 -26.30 4.68
N LYS A 42 13.02 -26.90 5.81
CA LYS A 42 13.54 -28.22 6.23
C LYS A 42 13.21 -29.35 5.26
N VAL A 43 12.09 -29.26 4.56
CA VAL A 43 11.64 -30.25 3.57
C VAL A 43 12.31 -30.00 2.23
N VAL A 44 12.45 -28.75 1.81
CA VAL A 44 13.13 -28.32 0.58
C VAL A 44 14.61 -28.71 0.60
N LEU A 45 15.25 -28.71 1.77
CA LEU A 45 16.62 -29.22 1.94
C LEU A 45 16.76 -30.72 1.66
N THR A 46 15.66 -31.48 1.69
CA THR A 46 15.65 -32.92 1.34
C THR A 46 15.33 -33.16 -0.13
N TRP A 47 14.92 -32.13 -0.87
CA TRP A 47 14.60 -32.22 -2.29
C TRP A 47 15.87 -32.05 -3.12
N GLU A 48 16.11 -32.98 -4.04
CA GLU A 48 17.20 -32.91 -5.01
C GLU A 48 16.71 -32.42 -6.37
N GLY A 49 17.59 -31.70 -7.08
CA GLY A 49 17.39 -31.31 -8.48
C GLY A 49 16.20 -30.36 -8.72
N GLU A 50 15.39 -30.72 -9.71
CA GLU A 50 14.36 -29.87 -10.34
C GLU A 50 13.28 -29.36 -9.37
N ALA A 51 12.90 -30.16 -8.38
CA ALA A 51 11.87 -29.76 -7.40
C ALA A 51 12.34 -28.60 -6.51
N ARG A 52 13.63 -28.60 -6.13
CA ARG A 52 14.23 -27.54 -5.33
C ARG A 52 14.39 -26.26 -6.16
N GLU A 53 14.84 -26.39 -7.40
CA GLU A 53 15.00 -25.27 -8.33
C GLU A 53 13.66 -24.59 -8.63
N ALA A 54 12.63 -25.37 -8.96
CA ALA A 54 11.29 -24.85 -9.22
C ALA A 54 10.68 -24.13 -7.99
N PHE A 55 10.95 -24.62 -6.77
CA PHE A 55 10.51 -23.96 -5.55
C PHE A 55 11.19 -22.59 -5.36
N ILE A 56 12.51 -22.52 -5.57
CA ILE A 56 13.28 -21.27 -5.47
C ILE A 56 12.78 -20.26 -6.50
N ASP A 57 12.56 -20.68 -7.74
CA ASP A 57 12.03 -19.81 -8.80
C ASP A 57 10.68 -19.19 -8.43
N LYS A 58 9.80 -19.97 -7.79
CA LYS A 58 8.51 -19.47 -7.31
C LYS A 58 8.64 -18.53 -6.12
N LEU A 59 9.61 -18.76 -5.23
CA LEU A 59 9.90 -17.86 -4.13
C LEU A 59 10.40 -16.50 -4.66
N ASP A 60 11.30 -16.51 -5.64
CA ASP A 60 11.81 -15.30 -6.29
C ASP A 60 10.73 -14.53 -7.06
N GLU A 61 9.83 -15.25 -7.74
CA GLU A 61 8.67 -14.66 -8.43
C GLU A 61 7.75 -13.95 -7.42
N TRP A 62 7.47 -14.61 -6.30
CA TRP A 62 6.68 -14.02 -5.22
C TRP A 62 7.34 -12.76 -4.65
N ASP A 63 8.62 -12.83 -4.30
CA ASP A 63 9.37 -11.73 -3.71
C ASP A 63 9.41 -10.50 -4.65
N ARG A 64 9.56 -10.73 -5.96
CA ARG A 64 9.43 -9.67 -6.98
C ARG A 64 8.02 -9.06 -7.01
N ALA A 65 6.97 -9.88 -6.99
CA ALA A 65 5.60 -9.39 -6.99
C ALA A 65 5.26 -8.59 -5.72
N ALA A 66 5.69 -9.07 -4.55
CA ALA A 66 5.49 -8.42 -3.27
C ALA A 66 6.16 -7.03 -3.23
N ARG A 67 7.40 -6.92 -3.70
CA ARG A 67 8.10 -5.63 -3.81
C ARG A 67 7.38 -4.66 -4.75
N GLY A 68 6.84 -5.15 -5.88
CA GLY A 68 6.05 -4.33 -6.81
C GLY A 68 4.78 -3.77 -6.18
N LEU A 69 4.07 -4.59 -5.40
CA LEU A 69 2.88 -4.16 -4.67
C LEU A 69 3.22 -3.14 -3.57
N GLN A 70 4.28 -3.36 -2.81
CA GLN A 70 4.76 -2.41 -1.79
C GLN A 70 5.14 -1.05 -2.40
N ALA A 71 5.85 -1.06 -3.54
CA ALA A 71 6.19 0.17 -4.25
C ALA A 71 4.93 0.93 -4.71
N THR A 72 3.93 0.20 -5.22
CA THR A 72 2.65 0.78 -5.64
C THR A 72 1.86 1.36 -4.46
N GLN A 73 1.84 0.66 -3.32
CA GLN A 73 1.19 1.14 -2.11
C GLN A 73 1.89 2.37 -1.54
N ALA A 74 3.22 2.40 -1.51
CA ALA A 74 3.98 3.58 -1.09
C ALA A 74 3.67 4.80 -1.99
N TRP A 75 3.61 4.60 -3.31
CA TRP A 75 3.21 5.65 -4.24
C TRP A 75 1.78 6.14 -4.00
N LEU A 76 0.80 5.24 -3.82
CA LEU A 76 -0.58 5.61 -3.51
C LEU A 76 -0.68 6.40 -2.19
N HIS A 77 0.02 5.93 -1.15
CA HIS A 77 0.01 6.56 0.16
C HIS A 77 0.55 8.00 0.10
N ASP A 78 1.65 8.21 -0.63
CA ASP A 78 2.22 9.54 -0.86
C ASP A 78 1.25 10.47 -1.59
N VAL A 79 0.64 9.99 -2.67
CA VAL A 79 -0.35 10.77 -3.45
C VAL A 79 -1.54 11.19 -2.58
N VAL A 80 -2.09 10.28 -1.77
CA VAL A 80 -3.24 10.57 -0.90
C VAL A 80 -2.87 11.57 0.20
N THR A 81 -1.73 11.37 0.87
CA THR A 81 -1.30 12.23 1.99
C THR A 81 -0.93 13.64 1.52
N ASN A 82 -0.21 13.75 0.40
CA ASN A 82 0.16 15.03 -0.18
C ASN A 82 -1.06 15.74 -0.79
N GLY A 83 -1.96 14.99 -1.44
CA GLY A 83 -3.22 15.52 -1.97
C GLY A 83 -4.09 16.15 -0.88
N GLN A 84 -4.30 15.44 0.22
CA GLN A 84 -5.06 15.92 1.37
C GLN A 84 -4.43 17.18 2.00
N THR A 85 -3.09 17.18 2.17
CA THR A 85 -2.37 18.33 2.74
C THR A 85 -2.49 19.57 1.85
N ASN A 86 -2.30 19.41 0.54
CA ASN A 86 -2.41 20.50 -0.41
C ASN A 86 -3.84 21.05 -0.49
N TYR A 87 -4.84 20.17 -0.50
CA TYR A 87 -6.24 20.59 -0.48
C TYR A 87 -6.59 21.37 0.79
N ALA A 88 -6.18 20.88 1.96
CA ALA A 88 -6.41 21.58 3.23
C ALA A 88 -5.74 22.96 3.27
N ALA A 89 -4.50 23.07 2.76
CA ALA A 89 -3.79 24.33 2.68
C ALA A 89 -4.47 25.33 1.73
N ALA A 90 -4.92 24.87 0.56
CA ALA A 90 -5.66 25.68 -0.41
C ALA A 90 -7.01 26.14 0.16
N HIS A 91 -7.78 25.24 0.77
CA HIS A 91 -9.05 25.55 1.41
C HIS A 91 -8.89 26.59 2.54
N ALA A 92 -7.88 26.43 3.40
CA ALA A 92 -7.57 27.40 4.45
C ALA A 92 -7.11 28.77 3.88
N ALA A 93 -6.41 28.78 2.73
CA ALA A 93 -6.05 30.01 2.04
C ALA A 93 -7.28 30.72 1.46
N VAL A 94 -8.24 29.98 0.89
CA VAL A 94 -9.52 30.55 0.43
C VAL A 94 -10.28 31.14 1.61
N LEU A 95 -10.48 30.42 2.71
CA LEU A 95 -11.19 30.96 3.88
C LEU A 95 -10.54 32.24 4.44
N ARG A 96 -9.21 32.31 4.44
CA ARG A 96 -8.47 33.52 4.87
C ARG A 96 -8.57 34.66 3.86
N GLY A 97 -8.56 34.37 2.55
CA GLY A 97 -8.64 35.38 1.49
C GLY A 97 -10.00 36.10 1.41
N TRP A 98 -11.06 35.49 1.92
CA TRP A 98 -12.41 36.07 1.98
C TRP A 98 -12.80 36.60 3.37
N GLY A 99 -11.94 36.42 4.38
CA GLY A 99 -12.14 36.87 5.78
C GLY A 99 -11.50 38.22 6.12
N VAL A 100 -10.95 38.92 5.12
CA VAL A 100 -10.44 40.29 5.26
C VAL A 100 -11.23 41.18 4.30
N GLY A 101 -12.43 41.56 4.76
CA GLY A 101 -13.33 42.51 4.14
C GLY A 101 -14.25 43.08 5.20
#